data_AF-A0A084XVE5-F1
#
_entry.id   AF-A0A084XVE5-F1
#
_cell.length_a   1.000
_cell.length_b   1.000
_cell.length_c   1.000
_cell.angle_alpha   90.00
_cell.angle_beta   90.00
_cell.angle_gamma   90.00
#
_symmetry.space_group_name_H-M   'P 1'
#
loop_
_entity.id
_entity.type
_entity.pdbx_description
1 polymer ?
#
loop_
_entity_poly.entity_id
_entity_poly.type
_entity_poly.pdbx_seq_one_letter_code
_entity_poly.pdbx_strand_id
1 'polypeptide(L)'
;MRPEYYARVGQQRQSGVALLALLTLLTLWGLYLFVGQLNALQLKMAGERNAEAALAEAKHALIGRAATDQNRPGSLPCPAIDETGVSPLLIGNQCPSYLGRLPWKTLRVSDLRDQAGERLWYALAPALRDDDSAQPINSQTLPELKLDGMSDIAAIVFSPGMPLADQGGRPSNAVAEYLDGSNNDGDYAFVSGPLSPTFNDRVLSISRGDLFRAVNQRVLGEVRGPADNPTGPPTYALRRYHADHATFPWADKDGDGFGDVDTTIGKLPNNDLVLPNSLAWLGTNSWLPLLTYQRLSPNSARIGIVGSSNTLIVLPCPGSPCP
;
A
#
# COMPACT_ATOMS: atom_id res chain seq x y z
N MET A 1 48.80 95.75 -11.74
CA MET A 1 47.34 95.66 -11.99
C MET A 1 47.06 94.45 -12.87
N ARG A 2 46.66 93.31 -12.28
CA ARG A 2 45.86 92.19 -12.85
C ARG A 2 45.76 91.08 -11.79
N PRO A 3 44.63 90.35 -11.70
CA PRO A 3 44.09 89.87 -10.42
C PRO A 3 44.38 88.39 -10.13
N GLU A 4 44.44 88.06 -8.85
CA GLU A 4 44.47 86.70 -8.30
C GLU A 4 43.14 85.98 -8.56
N TYR A 5 43.20 84.81 -9.20
CA TYR A 5 42.05 83.91 -9.32
C TYR A 5 42.03 82.93 -8.15
N TYR A 6 41.13 83.17 -7.19
CA TYR A 6 40.76 82.17 -6.19
C TYR A 6 39.88 81.09 -6.84
N ALA A 7 40.44 79.92 -7.07
CA ALA A 7 39.65 78.73 -7.38
C ALA A 7 39.00 78.21 -6.08
N ARG A 8 37.71 78.52 -5.85
CA ARG A 8 36.90 77.81 -4.87
C ARG A 8 36.63 76.40 -5.41
N VAL A 9 37.25 75.39 -4.80
CA VAL A 9 36.83 74.00 -4.93
C VAL A 9 35.51 73.86 -4.18
N GLY A 10 34.41 73.96 -4.91
CA GLY A 10 33.08 73.61 -4.42
C GLY A 10 32.99 72.10 -4.22
N GLN A 11 33.25 71.64 -3.00
CA GLN A 11 33.01 70.26 -2.60
C GLN A 11 31.48 70.05 -2.51
N GLN A 12 30.88 69.63 -3.62
CA GLN A 12 29.48 69.19 -3.66
C GLN A 12 29.34 67.92 -2.80
N ARG A 13 28.64 68.06 -1.67
CA ARG A 13 28.24 66.96 -0.78
C ARG A 13 27.29 66.00 -1.52
N GLN A 14 27.84 64.96 -2.15
CA GLN A 14 27.07 63.79 -2.61
C GLN A 14 27.02 62.71 -1.51
N SER A 15 26.42 63.01 -0.35
CA SER A 15 26.21 61.99 0.70
C SER A 15 24.84 61.30 0.62
N GLY A 16 23.86 61.87 -0.09
CA GLY A 16 22.50 61.32 -0.16
C GLY A 16 22.31 60.21 -1.20
N VAL A 17 22.84 60.39 -2.42
CA VAL A 17 22.69 59.42 -3.53
C VAL A 17 23.49 58.14 -3.25
N ALA A 18 24.71 58.28 -2.70
CA ALA A 18 25.53 57.14 -2.33
C ALA A 18 24.87 56.26 -1.26
N LEU A 19 24.19 56.87 -0.29
CA LEU A 19 23.48 56.15 0.77
C LEU A 19 22.26 55.39 0.22
N LEU A 20 21.49 56.02 -0.67
CA LEU A 20 20.36 55.38 -1.33
C LEU A 20 20.81 54.24 -2.24
N ALA A 21 21.90 54.41 -2.99
CA ALA A 21 22.48 53.36 -3.81
C ALA A 21 23.04 52.19 -2.98
N LEU A 22 23.65 52.48 -1.83
CA LEU A 22 24.10 51.45 -0.90
C LEU A 22 22.92 50.67 -0.29
N LEU A 23 21.85 51.39 0.11
CA LEU A 23 20.64 50.79 0.65
C LEU A 23 19.96 49.89 -0.39
N THR A 24 19.82 50.36 -1.64
CA THR A 24 19.23 49.54 -2.71
C THR A 24 20.07 48.29 -2.97
N LEU A 25 21.39 48.41 -3.03
CA LEU A 25 22.28 47.24 -3.19
C LEU A 25 22.13 46.23 -2.03
N LEU A 26 22.05 46.71 -0.79
CA LEU A 26 21.82 45.84 0.37
C LEU A 26 20.45 45.16 0.32
N THR A 27 19.39 45.88 -0.08
CA THR A 27 18.06 45.27 -0.23
C THR A 27 18.01 44.23 -1.34
N LEU A 28 18.65 44.50 -2.49
CA LEU A 28 18.74 43.55 -3.60
C LEU A 28 19.54 42.30 -3.22
N TRP A 29 20.63 42.48 -2.47
CA TRP A 29 21.41 41.36 -1.95
C TRP A 29 20.62 40.53 -0.93
N GLY A 30 19.90 41.18 -0.01
CA GLY A 30 19.01 40.50 0.94
C GLY A 30 17.89 39.72 0.23
N LEU A 31 17.25 40.32 -0.78
CA LEU A 31 16.24 39.65 -1.61
C LEU A 31 16.81 38.46 -2.37
N TYR A 32 18.03 38.58 -2.91
CA TYR A 32 18.70 37.47 -3.61
C TYR A 32 18.94 36.27 -2.68
N LEU A 33 19.49 36.50 -1.48
CA LEU A 33 19.70 35.43 -0.50
C LEU A 33 18.37 34.80 -0.05
N PHE A 34 17.34 35.62 0.18
CA PHE A 34 16.02 35.15 0.58
C PHE A 34 15.34 34.29 -0.48
N VAL A 35 15.39 34.69 -1.76
CA VAL A 35 14.88 33.88 -2.89
C VAL A 35 15.63 32.56 -3.00
N GLY A 36 16.95 32.56 -2.79
CA GLY A 36 17.75 31.34 -2.75
C GLY A 36 17.29 30.34 -1.67
N GLN A 37 17.00 30.83 -0.46
CA GLN A 37 16.48 30.01 0.63
C GLN A 37 15.07 29.48 0.36
N LEU A 38 14.19 30.29 -0.22
CA LEU A 38 12.84 29.86 -0.60
C LEU A 38 12.87 28.76 -1.67
N ASN A 39 13.74 28.89 -2.69
CA ASN A 39 13.91 27.87 -3.72
C ASN A 39 14.41 26.54 -3.14
N ALA A 40 15.38 26.58 -2.21
CA ALA A 40 15.88 25.40 -1.53
C ALA A 40 14.80 24.71 -0.68
N LEU A 41 13.99 25.49 0.04
CA LEU A 41 12.87 24.97 0.83
C LEU A 41 11.80 24.34 -0.07
N GLN A 42 11.42 24.99 -1.17
CA GLN A 42 10.45 24.47 -2.13
C GLN A 42 10.91 23.18 -2.77
N LEU A 43 12.19 23.10 -3.18
CA LEU A 43 12.77 21.89 -3.78
C LEU A 43 12.77 20.74 -2.76
N LYS A 44 13.16 21.02 -1.51
CA LYS A 44 13.09 20.03 -0.43
C LYS A 44 11.66 19.53 -0.25
N MET A 45 10.69 20.42 -0.04
CA MET A 45 9.29 20.06 0.14
C MET A 45 8.71 19.27 -1.05
N ALA A 46 9.09 19.63 -2.28
CA ALA A 46 8.69 18.89 -3.47
C ALA A 46 9.28 17.46 -3.47
N GLY A 47 10.55 17.31 -3.09
CA GLY A 47 11.17 16.00 -2.91
C GLY A 47 10.45 15.13 -1.88
N GLU A 48 10.12 15.69 -0.71
CA GLU A 48 9.41 14.96 0.35
C GLU A 48 8.03 14.48 -0.12
N ARG A 49 7.28 15.35 -0.81
CA ARG A 49 5.97 15.00 -1.40
C ARG A 49 6.09 13.91 -2.45
N ASN A 50 7.12 13.95 -3.29
CA ASN A 50 7.34 12.92 -4.32
C ASN A 50 7.66 11.56 -3.67
N ALA A 51 8.48 11.55 -2.62
CA ALA A 51 8.80 10.34 -1.87
C ALA A 51 7.55 9.72 -1.23
N GLU A 52 6.73 10.54 -0.59
CA GLU A 52 5.46 10.11 0.01
C GLU A 52 4.47 9.60 -1.03
N ALA A 53 4.40 10.25 -2.20
CA ALA A 53 3.56 9.79 -3.31
C ALA A 53 4.02 8.44 -3.85
N ALA A 54 5.34 8.23 -4.01
CA ALA A 54 5.90 6.95 -4.46
C ALA A 54 5.60 5.82 -3.45
N LEU A 55 5.78 6.07 -2.15
CA LEU A 55 5.46 5.11 -1.09
C LEU A 55 3.95 4.80 -1.05
N ALA A 56 3.09 5.80 -1.24
CA ALA A 56 1.64 5.62 -1.28
C ALA A 56 1.19 4.81 -2.51
N GLU A 57 1.77 5.07 -3.68
CA GLU A 57 1.51 4.29 -4.90
C GLU A 57 1.93 2.83 -4.73
N ALA A 58 3.11 2.59 -4.14
CA ALA A 58 3.58 1.24 -3.81
C ALA A 58 2.62 0.51 -2.87
N LYS A 59 2.12 1.18 -1.81
CA LYS A 59 1.11 0.61 -0.90
C LYS A 59 -0.18 0.26 -1.62
N HIS A 60 -0.70 1.15 -2.45
CA HIS A 60 -1.91 0.87 -3.22
C HIS A 60 -1.70 -0.29 -4.21
N ALA A 61 -0.54 -0.38 -4.85
CA ALA A 61 -0.20 -1.46 -5.77
C ALA A 61 -0.15 -2.82 -5.06
N LEU A 62 0.47 -2.88 -3.88
CA LEU A 62 0.54 -4.09 -3.06
C LEU A 62 -0.85 -4.54 -2.58
N ILE A 63 -1.66 -3.61 -2.05
CA ILE A 63 -3.04 -3.92 -1.62
C ILE A 63 -3.90 -4.36 -2.82
N GLY A 64 -3.77 -3.69 -3.95
CA GLY A 64 -4.45 -4.04 -5.19
C GLY A 64 -4.08 -5.44 -5.66
N ARG A 65 -2.77 -5.73 -5.77
CA ARG A 65 -2.24 -7.05 -6.14
C ARG A 65 -2.78 -8.15 -5.23
N ALA A 66 -2.82 -7.93 -3.92
CA ALA A 66 -3.35 -8.90 -2.96
C ALA A 66 -4.86 -9.12 -3.11
N ALA A 67 -5.65 -8.07 -3.31
CA ALA A 67 -7.10 -8.19 -3.49
C ALA A 67 -7.49 -8.80 -4.85
N THR A 68 -6.67 -8.61 -5.89
CA THR A 68 -6.91 -9.13 -7.23
C THR A 68 -6.23 -10.47 -7.51
N ASP A 69 -5.51 -11.04 -6.54
CA ASP A 69 -5.00 -12.39 -6.69
C ASP A 69 -6.16 -13.34 -7.03
N GLN A 70 -5.93 -14.24 -7.99
CA GLN A 70 -6.98 -15.10 -8.50
C GLN A 70 -7.30 -16.26 -7.55
N ASN A 71 -6.28 -16.79 -6.86
CA ASN A 71 -6.38 -18.04 -6.10
C ASN A 71 -5.88 -17.91 -4.65
N ARG A 72 -5.24 -16.80 -4.30
CA ARG A 72 -4.74 -16.50 -2.95
C ARG A 72 -4.99 -15.03 -2.59
N PRO A 73 -6.25 -14.55 -2.55
CA PRO A 73 -6.51 -13.18 -2.11
C PRO A 73 -5.89 -12.90 -0.73
N GLY A 74 -5.02 -11.88 -0.67
CA GLY A 74 -4.20 -11.58 0.49
C GLY A 74 -2.71 -11.92 0.34
N SER A 75 -2.32 -12.68 -0.69
CA SER A 75 -0.91 -12.95 -0.96
C SER A 75 -0.19 -11.74 -1.56
N LEU A 76 1.12 -11.68 -1.34
CA LEU A 76 2.00 -10.65 -1.85
C LEU A 76 3.22 -11.26 -2.55
N PRO A 77 3.70 -10.64 -3.65
CA PRO A 77 4.85 -11.14 -4.41
C PRO A 77 6.14 -11.03 -3.60
N CYS A 78 7.10 -11.90 -3.89
CA CYS A 78 8.43 -11.78 -3.31
C CYS A 78 9.10 -10.46 -3.74
N PRO A 79 9.93 -9.86 -2.86
CA PRO A 79 10.78 -8.74 -3.25
C PRO A 79 11.66 -9.08 -4.47
N ALA A 80 11.86 -8.11 -5.34
CA ALA A 80 12.83 -8.24 -6.42
C ALA A 80 14.25 -8.23 -5.83
N ILE A 81 15.08 -9.17 -6.28
CA ILE A 81 16.47 -9.32 -5.79
C ILE A 81 17.48 -8.54 -6.62
N ASP A 82 17.02 -7.84 -7.65
CA ASP A 82 17.81 -7.07 -8.58
C ASP A 82 17.02 -5.85 -9.12
N GLU A 83 17.62 -5.17 -10.09
CA GLU A 83 17.06 -3.98 -10.72
C GLU A 83 15.95 -4.26 -11.75
N THR A 84 15.64 -5.51 -12.05
CA THR A 84 14.67 -5.86 -13.10
C THR A 84 13.25 -5.45 -12.73
N GLY A 85 12.96 -5.30 -11.44
CA GLY A 85 11.62 -5.00 -10.92
C GLY A 85 10.68 -6.19 -10.95
N VAL A 86 11.19 -7.41 -11.12
CA VAL A 86 10.41 -8.63 -11.22
C VAL A 86 10.59 -9.46 -9.95
N SER A 87 9.48 -9.92 -9.36
CA SER A 87 9.52 -10.92 -8.29
C SER A 87 10.22 -12.18 -8.81
N PRO A 88 11.28 -12.65 -8.14
CA PRO A 88 12.01 -13.84 -8.57
C PRO A 88 11.16 -15.10 -8.40
N LEU A 89 11.63 -16.20 -9.01
CA LEU A 89 11.14 -17.52 -8.67
C LEU A 89 11.53 -17.89 -7.23
N LEU A 90 10.70 -18.70 -6.59
CA LEU A 90 10.98 -19.22 -5.26
C LEU A 90 12.18 -20.17 -5.28
N ILE A 91 12.91 -20.22 -4.17
CA ILE A 91 13.92 -21.24 -3.90
C ILE A 91 13.29 -22.27 -2.98
N GLY A 92 12.93 -23.42 -3.55
CA GLY A 92 11.99 -24.34 -2.92
C GLY A 92 10.64 -23.66 -2.74
N ASN A 93 10.24 -23.44 -1.50
CA ASN A 93 8.95 -22.86 -1.13
C ASN A 93 9.07 -21.44 -0.54
N GLN A 94 10.25 -20.83 -0.64
CA GLN A 94 10.58 -19.57 0.03
C GLN A 94 10.99 -18.50 -0.98
N CYS A 95 10.72 -17.23 -0.66
CA CYS A 95 11.33 -16.13 -1.39
C CYS A 95 12.87 -16.22 -1.27
N PRO A 96 13.64 -15.91 -2.32
CA PRO A 96 15.10 -15.83 -2.20
C PRO A 96 15.57 -14.82 -1.14
N SER A 97 14.79 -13.76 -0.93
CA SER A 97 14.89 -12.83 0.19
C SER A 97 13.51 -12.27 0.53
N TYR A 98 13.26 -12.01 1.81
CA TYR A 98 12.06 -11.32 2.30
C TYR A 98 12.25 -9.81 2.45
N LEU A 99 13.46 -9.31 2.17
CA LEU A 99 13.80 -7.90 2.05
C LEU A 99 14.54 -7.68 0.72
N GLY A 100 14.00 -6.81 -0.13
CA GLY A 100 14.54 -6.56 -1.47
C GLY A 100 13.95 -5.30 -2.09
N ARG A 101 14.09 -5.15 -3.41
CA ARG A 101 13.44 -4.05 -4.13
C ARG A 101 11.94 -4.29 -4.26
N LEU A 102 11.18 -3.21 -4.37
CA LEU A 102 9.78 -3.29 -4.78
C LEU A 102 9.70 -3.92 -6.19
N PRO A 103 8.92 -5.01 -6.38
CA PRO A 103 8.81 -5.68 -7.67
C PRO A 103 7.83 -4.93 -8.60
N TRP A 104 8.17 -3.70 -8.98
CA TRP A 104 7.29 -2.76 -9.69
C TRP A 104 6.72 -3.29 -11.01
N LYS A 105 7.47 -4.10 -11.77
CA LYS A 105 6.95 -4.75 -12.99
C LYS A 105 5.91 -5.81 -12.65
N THR A 106 6.16 -6.63 -11.64
CA THR A 106 5.19 -7.62 -11.15
C THR A 106 3.93 -6.94 -10.63
N LEU A 107 4.07 -5.79 -9.98
CA LEU A 107 2.96 -4.95 -9.49
C LEU A 107 2.28 -4.11 -10.59
N ARG A 108 2.83 -4.10 -11.82
CA ARG A 108 2.31 -3.35 -12.98
C ARG A 108 2.19 -1.84 -12.72
N VAL A 109 3.12 -1.30 -11.95
CA VAL A 109 3.28 0.15 -11.75
C VAL A 109 4.53 0.64 -12.46
N SER A 110 4.71 1.96 -12.51
CA SER A 110 5.95 2.56 -13.02
C SER A 110 7.16 2.20 -12.14
N ASP A 111 8.38 2.42 -12.62
CA ASP A 111 9.60 2.23 -11.82
C ASP A 111 9.68 3.31 -10.73
N LEU A 112 8.95 3.09 -9.62
CA LEU A 112 8.79 4.05 -8.53
C LEU A 112 10.13 4.34 -7.88
N ARG A 113 10.47 5.64 -7.83
CA ARG A 113 11.72 6.15 -7.29
C ARG A 113 11.46 7.23 -6.26
N ASP A 114 12.34 7.29 -5.28
CA ASP A 114 12.34 8.33 -4.28
C ASP A 114 12.96 9.65 -4.81
N GLN A 115 13.08 10.65 -3.93
CA GLN A 115 13.65 11.95 -4.27
C GLN A 115 15.14 11.92 -4.67
N ALA A 116 15.88 10.88 -4.29
CA ALA A 116 17.28 10.67 -4.66
C ALA A 116 17.40 9.90 -5.98
N GLY A 117 16.28 9.49 -6.58
CA GLY A 117 16.25 8.67 -7.78
C GLY A 117 16.43 7.19 -7.49
N GLU A 118 16.36 6.76 -6.23
CA GLU A 118 16.55 5.37 -5.82
C GLU A 118 15.25 4.59 -5.88
N ARG A 119 15.35 3.30 -6.24
CA ARG A 119 14.19 2.41 -6.20
C ARG A 119 13.78 2.11 -4.77
N LEU A 120 12.47 2.02 -4.56
CA LEU A 120 11.91 1.64 -3.27
C LEU A 120 12.34 0.22 -2.87
N TRP A 121 12.60 0.03 -1.59
CA TRP A 121 12.74 -1.30 -0.97
C TRP A 121 11.42 -1.78 -0.40
N TYR A 122 11.34 -3.08 -0.17
CA TYR A 122 10.13 -3.77 0.21
C TYR A 122 10.47 -4.99 1.07
N ALA A 123 9.87 -5.03 2.26
CA ALA A 123 9.87 -6.18 3.15
C ALA A 123 8.50 -6.87 3.11
N LEU A 124 8.50 -8.20 3.06
CA LEU A 124 7.31 -9.05 3.02
C LEU A 124 7.27 -9.97 4.24
N ALA A 125 6.14 -10.03 4.94
CA ALA A 125 5.86 -11.08 5.92
C ALA A 125 5.84 -12.47 5.25
N PRO A 126 6.71 -13.42 5.66
CA PRO A 126 6.76 -14.76 5.05
C PRO A 126 5.44 -15.52 5.02
N ALA A 127 4.56 -15.33 6.01
CA ALA A 127 3.23 -15.94 6.07
C ALA A 127 2.29 -15.50 4.93
N LEU A 128 2.60 -14.39 4.25
CA LEU A 128 1.76 -13.81 3.19
C LEU A 128 2.40 -13.93 1.80
N ARG A 129 3.46 -14.73 1.64
CA ARG A 129 4.08 -14.94 0.31
C ARG A 129 3.11 -15.59 -0.67
N ASP A 130 3.24 -15.22 -1.93
CA ASP A 130 2.43 -15.75 -3.04
C ASP A 130 2.82 -17.18 -3.43
N ASP A 131 2.52 -18.14 -2.54
CA ASP A 131 2.75 -19.56 -2.73
C ASP A 131 1.73 -20.42 -1.97
N ASP A 132 1.45 -21.63 -2.47
CA ASP A 132 0.51 -22.53 -1.81
C ASP A 132 1.02 -23.03 -0.45
N SER A 133 2.34 -23.13 -0.26
CA SER A 133 2.92 -23.52 1.03
C SER A 133 2.80 -22.46 2.14
N ALA A 134 2.24 -21.29 1.82
CA ALA A 134 1.89 -20.25 2.79
C ALA A 134 0.41 -20.27 3.19
N GLN A 135 -0.39 -21.14 2.57
CA GLN A 135 -1.80 -21.30 2.92
C GLN A 135 -1.96 -21.88 4.33
N PRO A 136 -3.02 -21.48 5.07
CA PRO A 136 -4.08 -20.57 4.64
C PRO A 136 -3.68 -19.09 4.68
N ILE A 137 -4.01 -18.35 3.61
CA ILE A 137 -3.88 -16.89 3.55
C ILE A 137 -5.26 -16.25 3.65
N ASN A 138 -5.59 -15.70 4.82
CA ASN A 138 -6.84 -15.02 5.09
C ASN A 138 -6.68 -13.92 6.14
N SER A 139 -7.78 -13.25 6.51
CA SER A 139 -7.74 -12.13 7.45
C SER A 139 -7.25 -12.49 8.86
N GLN A 140 -7.12 -13.77 9.21
CA GLN A 140 -6.57 -14.24 10.48
C GLN A 140 -5.11 -14.70 10.37
N THR A 141 -4.51 -14.77 9.18
CA THR A 141 -3.09 -15.09 8.99
C THR A 141 -2.23 -14.04 9.66
N LEU A 142 -1.45 -14.43 10.67
CA LEU A 142 -0.63 -13.52 11.48
C LEU A 142 0.70 -13.24 10.77
N PRO A 143 0.99 -12.00 10.36
CA PRO A 143 2.26 -11.67 9.74
C PRO A 143 3.36 -11.46 10.78
N GLU A 144 4.60 -11.73 10.39
CA GLU A 144 5.77 -11.74 11.27
C GLU A 144 6.45 -10.38 11.44
N LEU A 145 6.25 -9.44 10.52
CA LEU A 145 6.96 -8.16 10.54
C LEU A 145 6.50 -7.27 11.70
N LYS A 146 7.45 -6.48 12.20
CA LYS A 146 7.23 -5.42 13.18
C LYS A 146 7.79 -4.11 12.66
N LEU A 147 7.13 -3.02 13.03
CA LEU A 147 7.64 -1.66 12.85
C LEU A 147 7.58 -0.93 14.18
N ASP A 148 8.71 -0.42 14.68
CA ASP A 148 8.80 0.31 15.95
C ASP A 148 8.23 -0.50 17.14
N GLY A 149 8.45 -1.82 17.11
CA GLY A 149 7.92 -2.76 18.11
C GLY A 149 6.44 -3.13 17.94
N MET A 150 5.70 -2.49 17.03
CA MET A 150 4.33 -2.84 16.69
C MET A 150 4.30 -4.03 15.74
N SER A 151 3.63 -5.11 16.15
CA SER A 151 3.35 -6.29 15.31
C SER A 151 2.21 -6.02 14.31
N ASP A 152 1.78 -7.06 13.61
CA ASP A 152 0.64 -7.04 12.67
C ASP A 152 0.92 -6.29 11.35
N ILE A 153 2.19 -6.28 10.93
CA ILE A 153 2.63 -5.64 9.70
C ILE A 153 2.81 -6.69 8.60
N ALA A 154 2.02 -6.59 7.53
CA ALA A 154 2.05 -7.50 6.40
C ALA A 154 3.21 -7.21 5.44
N ALA A 155 3.53 -5.92 5.27
CA ALA A 155 4.60 -5.45 4.41
C ALA A 155 5.09 -4.07 4.84
N ILE A 156 6.32 -3.75 4.47
CA ILE A 156 6.91 -2.42 4.66
C ILE A 156 7.56 -1.98 3.35
N VAL A 157 7.38 -0.72 2.97
CA VAL A 157 8.04 -0.10 1.82
C VAL A 157 8.97 0.99 2.33
N PHE A 158 10.19 1.03 1.81
CA PHE A 158 11.21 2.01 2.20
C PHE A 158 11.63 2.87 1.01
N SER A 159 11.86 4.14 1.28
CA SER A 159 12.56 5.07 0.40
C SER A 159 13.94 5.32 1.02
N PRO A 160 15.03 4.76 0.47
CA PRO A 160 16.36 4.76 1.08
C PRO A 160 17.09 6.11 1.02
N GLY A 161 16.59 7.08 0.25
CA GLY A 161 17.20 8.40 0.16
C GLY A 161 18.62 8.41 -0.42
N MET A 162 19.35 9.48 -0.15
CA MET A 162 20.74 9.63 -0.63
C MET A 162 21.67 8.68 0.14
N PRO A 163 22.77 8.21 -0.47
CA PRO A 163 23.75 7.41 0.25
C PRO A 163 24.29 8.15 1.48
N LEU A 164 24.28 7.48 2.63
CA LEU A 164 24.98 7.93 3.82
C LEU A 164 26.50 7.77 3.66
N ALA A 165 27.28 8.32 4.59
CA ALA A 165 28.74 8.37 4.49
C ALA A 165 29.41 6.98 4.40
N ASP A 166 28.76 5.96 4.95
CA ASP A 166 29.18 4.55 4.95
C ASP A 166 28.58 3.73 3.79
N GLN A 167 27.74 4.32 2.94
CA GLN A 167 27.06 3.67 1.82
C GLN A 167 27.72 4.00 0.46
N GLY A 168 28.99 3.63 0.30
CA GLY A 168 29.79 3.95 -0.90
C GLY A 168 29.63 2.98 -2.08
N GLY A 169 28.89 1.89 -1.91
CA GLY A 169 28.81 0.76 -2.83
C GLY A 169 27.60 0.78 -3.79
N ARG A 170 26.92 1.92 -3.95
CA ARG A 170 25.82 2.05 -4.92
C ARG A 170 26.36 2.29 -6.36
N PRO A 171 25.79 1.68 -7.41
CA PRO A 171 24.67 0.74 -7.39
C PRO A 171 25.11 -0.69 -7.04
N SER A 172 24.39 -1.32 -6.12
CA SER A 172 24.49 -2.75 -5.81
C SER A 172 23.13 -3.31 -5.32
N ASN A 173 23.10 -4.61 -5.02
CA ASN A 173 21.95 -5.29 -4.39
C ASN A 173 22.12 -5.49 -2.88
N ALA A 174 23.18 -4.94 -2.28
CA ALA A 174 23.41 -5.08 -0.84
C ALA A 174 22.46 -4.17 -0.06
N VAL A 175 21.70 -4.73 0.89
CA VAL A 175 20.73 -3.99 1.71
C VAL A 175 21.40 -2.84 2.48
N ALA A 176 22.56 -3.12 3.09
CA ALA A 176 23.31 -2.16 3.90
C ALA A 176 23.81 -0.93 3.12
N GLU A 177 23.89 -1.02 1.80
CA GLU A 177 24.25 0.13 0.95
C GLU A 177 23.06 1.08 0.78
N TYR A 178 21.86 0.74 1.23
CA TYR A 178 20.65 1.53 1.01
C TYR A 178 19.80 1.78 2.25
N LEU A 179 19.60 0.77 3.11
CA LEU A 179 18.78 0.89 4.31
C LEU A 179 19.67 1.12 5.53
N ASP A 180 19.14 1.82 6.52
CA ASP A 180 19.91 2.38 7.63
C ASP A 180 19.63 1.67 8.96
N GLY A 181 20.67 1.58 9.79
CA GLY A 181 20.55 1.04 11.14
C GLY A 181 19.91 -0.35 11.18
N SER A 182 18.89 -0.52 12.02
CA SER A 182 18.16 -1.80 12.15
C SER A 182 17.41 -2.21 10.88
N ASN A 183 17.17 -1.31 9.91
CA ASN A 183 16.48 -1.70 8.68
C ASN A 183 17.33 -2.59 7.76
N ASN A 184 18.62 -2.82 8.07
CA ASN A 184 19.52 -3.68 7.31
C ASN A 184 20.11 -4.87 8.08
N ASP A 185 19.67 -5.14 9.32
CA ASP A 185 20.28 -6.17 10.18
C ASP A 185 19.83 -7.61 9.89
N GLY A 186 18.83 -7.78 9.04
CA GLY A 186 18.38 -9.08 8.51
C GLY A 186 17.29 -9.77 9.35
N ASP A 187 16.72 -9.09 10.35
CA ASP A 187 15.57 -9.60 11.08
C ASP A 187 14.22 -9.12 10.51
N TYR A 188 13.13 -9.29 11.27
CA TYR A 188 11.77 -8.87 10.89
C TYR A 188 11.27 -7.65 11.69
N ALA A 189 12.16 -6.93 12.38
CA ALA A 189 11.87 -5.79 13.23
C ALA A 189 12.51 -4.51 12.68
N PHE A 190 11.70 -3.75 11.95
CA PHE A 190 12.12 -2.51 11.31
C PHE A 190 11.83 -1.30 12.19
N VAL A 191 12.50 -0.18 11.87
CA VAL A 191 12.38 1.08 12.60
C VAL A 191 12.05 2.24 11.67
N SER A 192 11.27 3.18 12.17
CA SER A 192 11.08 4.50 11.57
C SER A 192 11.63 5.59 12.50
N GLY A 193 11.98 6.74 11.95
CA GLY A 193 12.59 7.79 12.76
C GLY A 193 12.77 9.13 12.04
N PRO A 194 13.13 10.17 12.79
CA PRO A 194 13.46 11.47 12.20
C PRO A 194 14.71 11.36 11.33
N LEU A 195 14.67 12.01 10.17
CA LEU A 195 15.80 12.04 9.24
C LEU A 195 17.01 12.72 9.90
N SER A 196 18.18 12.10 9.76
CA SER A 196 19.45 12.50 10.35
C SER A 196 20.61 12.14 9.42
N PRO A 197 21.84 12.61 9.69
CA PRO A 197 23.03 12.22 8.91
C PRO A 197 23.37 10.72 8.94
N THR A 198 22.73 9.93 9.82
CA THR A 198 22.97 8.49 10.00
C THR A 198 21.70 7.66 9.82
N PHE A 199 20.58 8.29 9.44
CA PHE A 199 19.30 7.62 9.22
C PHE A 199 18.43 8.53 8.34
N ASN A 200 18.27 8.19 7.07
CA ASN A 200 17.43 8.92 6.12
C ASN A 200 16.39 8.04 5.40
N ASP A 201 16.25 6.77 5.81
CA ASP A 201 15.15 5.90 5.44
C ASP A 201 13.78 6.54 5.74
N ARG A 202 12.93 6.63 4.71
CA ARG A 202 11.50 6.86 4.88
C ARG A 202 10.77 5.54 4.83
N VAL A 203 9.92 5.29 5.82
CA VAL A 203 9.26 3.99 6.01
C VAL A 203 7.75 4.13 5.94
N LEU A 204 7.11 3.24 5.19
CA LEU A 204 5.66 3.15 5.12
C LEU A 204 5.22 1.70 5.29
N SER A 205 4.41 1.45 6.33
CA SER A 205 3.89 0.11 6.62
C SER A 205 2.50 -0.15 6.02
N ILE A 206 2.26 -1.42 5.76
CA ILE A 206 0.96 -1.99 5.40
C ILE A 206 0.61 -2.98 6.50
N SER A 207 -0.33 -2.61 7.36
CA SER A 207 -0.84 -3.52 8.39
C SER A 207 -1.67 -4.65 7.77
N ARG A 208 -1.85 -5.76 8.50
CA ARG A 208 -2.80 -6.81 8.11
C ARG A 208 -4.19 -6.24 7.90
N GLY A 209 -4.63 -5.32 8.78
CA GLY A 209 -5.92 -4.64 8.64
C GLY A 209 -6.04 -3.82 7.35
N ASP A 210 -4.98 -3.12 6.94
CA ASP A 210 -4.94 -2.38 5.67
C ASP A 210 -5.07 -3.29 4.46
N LEU A 211 -4.31 -4.38 4.46
CA LEU A 211 -4.30 -5.37 3.38
C LEU A 211 -5.67 -6.03 3.25
N PHE A 212 -6.18 -6.60 4.35
CA PHE A 212 -7.39 -7.39 4.34
C PHE A 212 -8.67 -6.57 4.26
N ARG A 213 -8.64 -5.25 4.49
CA ARG A 213 -9.81 -4.39 4.25
C ARG A 213 -10.29 -4.48 2.80
N ALA A 214 -9.39 -4.49 1.82
CA ALA A 214 -9.73 -4.64 0.40
C ALA A 214 -10.00 -6.09 0.02
N VAL A 215 -9.18 -7.03 0.51
CA VAL A 215 -9.36 -8.48 0.24
C VAL A 215 -10.71 -8.97 0.75
N ASN A 216 -11.15 -8.54 1.94
CA ASN A 216 -12.43 -8.91 2.51
C ASN A 216 -13.61 -8.47 1.61
N GLN A 217 -13.52 -7.30 0.98
CA GLN A 217 -14.55 -6.86 0.02
C GLN A 217 -14.57 -7.77 -1.22
N ARG A 218 -13.41 -8.17 -1.73
CA ARG A 218 -13.33 -9.15 -2.82
C ARG A 218 -14.02 -10.45 -2.43
N VAL A 219 -13.67 -11.03 -1.29
CA VAL A 219 -14.24 -12.30 -0.79
C VAL A 219 -15.76 -12.20 -0.66
N LEU A 220 -16.27 -11.15 -0.02
CA LEU A 220 -17.71 -10.93 0.12
C LEU A 220 -18.40 -10.74 -1.24
N GLY A 221 -17.75 -10.07 -2.19
CA GLY A 221 -18.25 -9.92 -3.56
C GLY A 221 -18.44 -11.25 -4.28
N GLU A 222 -17.53 -12.21 -4.08
CA GLU A 222 -17.64 -13.55 -4.68
C GLU A 222 -18.74 -14.38 -4.00
N VAL A 223 -18.88 -14.28 -2.68
CA VAL A 223 -19.95 -14.96 -1.91
C VAL A 223 -21.33 -14.38 -2.22
N ARG A 224 -21.43 -13.07 -2.48
CA ARG A 224 -22.64 -12.44 -2.99
C ARG A 224 -23.05 -13.05 -4.34
N GLY A 225 -22.08 -13.37 -5.18
CA GLY A 225 -22.28 -13.77 -6.57
C GLY A 225 -22.08 -12.60 -7.54
N PRO A 226 -22.21 -12.86 -8.85
CA PRO A 226 -21.75 -11.96 -9.89
C PRO A 226 -22.48 -10.60 -9.87
N ALA A 227 -21.76 -9.52 -10.18
CA ALA A 227 -22.28 -8.15 -10.22
C ALA A 227 -23.19 -7.91 -11.43
N ASP A 228 -22.89 -8.59 -12.53
CA ASP A 228 -23.64 -8.57 -13.76
C ASP A 228 -24.16 -9.96 -14.05
N ASN A 229 -25.22 -10.02 -14.84
CA ASN A 229 -25.79 -11.28 -15.27
C ASN A 229 -26.01 -11.23 -16.79
N PRO A 230 -25.04 -11.67 -17.61
CA PRO A 230 -25.27 -11.87 -19.04
C PRO A 230 -26.43 -12.86 -19.22
N THR A 231 -27.07 -12.88 -20.40
CA THR A 231 -28.33 -13.62 -20.67
C THR A 231 -28.48 -14.94 -19.88
N GLY A 232 -29.36 -14.94 -18.86
CA GLY A 232 -29.55 -16.08 -17.95
C GLY A 232 -29.76 -15.62 -16.50
N PRO A 233 -29.93 -16.54 -15.54
CA PRO A 233 -29.85 -16.26 -14.09
C PRO A 233 -28.38 -16.17 -13.62
N PRO A 234 -28.11 -15.53 -12.46
CA PRO A 234 -26.76 -15.46 -11.89
C PRO A 234 -26.16 -16.86 -11.79
N THR A 235 -24.84 -16.98 -11.99
CA THR A 235 -24.21 -18.29 -12.21
C THR A 235 -23.75 -18.99 -10.93
N TYR A 236 -23.49 -18.26 -9.85
CA TYR A 236 -22.97 -18.84 -8.60
C TYR A 236 -23.39 -18.10 -7.31
N ALA A 237 -23.10 -18.74 -6.19
CA ALA A 237 -23.25 -18.28 -4.81
C ALA A 237 -24.67 -17.80 -4.44
N LEU A 238 -24.80 -16.83 -3.53
CA LEU A 238 -26.11 -16.46 -2.94
C LEU A 238 -27.12 -15.98 -3.98
N ARG A 239 -26.68 -15.20 -4.98
CA ARG A 239 -27.54 -14.75 -6.07
C ARG A 239 -28.05 -15.89 -6.95
N ARG A 240 -27.22 -16.91 -7.21
CA ARG A 240 -27.66 -18.12 -7.91
C ARG A 240 -28.69 -18.89 -7.10
N TYR A 241 -28.41 -19.10 -5.81
CA TYR A 241 -29.33 -19.79 -4.91
C TYR A 241 -30.70 -19.12 -4.92
N HIS A 242 -30.74 -17.79 -4.80
CA HIS A 242 -31.98 -17.03 -4.84
C HIS A 242 -32.73 -17.19 -6.18
N ALA A 243 -32.02 -17.14 -7.30
CA ALA A 243 -32.63 -17.34 -8.62
C ALA A 243 -33.27 -18.72 -8.78
N ASP A 244 -32.68 -19.76 -8.18
CA ASP A 244 -33.19 -21.13 -8.25
C ASP A 244 -34.35 -21.39 -7.27
N HIS A 245 -34.39 -20.71 -6.11
CA HIS A 245 -35.32 -21.01 -5.01
C HIS A 245 -36.29 -19.87 -4.65
N ALA A 246 -36.21 -18.73 -5.33
CA ALA A 246 -36.92 -17.48 -5.04
C ALA A 246 -36.71 -16.92 -3.61
N THR A 247 -35.78 -17.48 -2.83
CA THR A 247 -35.43 -17.05 -1.48
C THR A 247 -33.95 -17.26 -1.20
N PHE A 248 -33.37 -16.48 -0.28
CA PHE A 248 -32.03 -16.75 0.25
C PHE A 248 -32.06 -17.91 1.27
N PRO A 249 -30.96 -18.69 1.41
CA PRO A 249 -30.95 -19.87 2.26
C PRO A 249 -31.07 -19.50 3.74
N TRP A 250 -31.45 -20.47 4.58
CA TRP A 250 -31.27 -20.32 6.03
C TRP A 250 -29.78 -20.35 6.40
N ALA A 251 -29.44 -19.84 7.58
CA ALA A 251 -28.07 -19.85 8.06
C ALA A 251 -27.66 -21.24 8.56
N ASP A 252 -26.37 -21.55 8.46
CA ASP A 252 -25.75 -22.75 9.03
C ASP A 252 -25.41 -22.48 10.51
N LYS A 253 -26.10 -23.15 11.44
CA LYS A 253 -25.92 -22.94 12.89
C LYS A 253 -24.89 -23.89 13.48
N ASP A 254 -24.88 -25.14 13.04
CA ASP A 254 -24.07 -26.21 13.64
C ASP A 254 -22.71 -26.41 12.96
N GLY A 255 -22.50 -25.78 11.81
CA GLY A 255 -21.25 -25.74 11.07
C GLY A 255 -21.06 -26.92 10.12
N ASP A 256 -22.12 -27.63 9.73
CA ASP A 256 -22.07 -28.73 8.78
C ASP A 256 -22.04 -28.27 7.30
N GLY A 257 -22.20 -26.96 7.08
CA GLY A 257 -22.19 -26.30 5.77
C GLY A 257 -23.57 -26.21 5.10
N PHE A 258 -24.66 -26.67 5.72
CA PHE A 258 -26.03 -26.62 5.21
C PHE A 258 -26.89 -25.63 6.01
N GLY A 259 -27.92 -25.08 5.36
CA GLY A 259 -28.85 -24.17 6.02
C GLY A 259 -29.82 -24.89 6.95
N ASP A 260 -29.91 -24.45 8.21
CA ASP A 260 -30.85 -24.98 9.20
C ASP A 260 -32.19 -24.27 9.13
N VAL A 261 -33.28 -25.02 8.94
CA VAL A 261 -34.65 -24.46 8.87
C VAL A 261 -34.93 -23.51 10.05
N ASP A 262 -35.51 -22.35 9.75
CA ASP A 262 -35.82 -21.27 10.68
C ASP A 262 -34.62 -20.59 11.37
N THR A 263 -33.39 -20.89 10.95
CA THR A 263 -32.18 -20.20 11.45
C THR A 263 -31.84 -19.00 10.57
N THR A 264 -31.86 -17.81 11.15
CA THR A 264 -31.60 -16.55 10.43
C THR A 264 -30.18 -16.00 10.61
N ILE A 265 -29.41 -16.45 11.60
CA ILE A 265 -28.06 -15.96 11.89
C ILE A 265 -27.15 -17.17 12.15
N GLY A 266 -25.98 -17.19 11.49
CA GLY A 266 -25.02 -18.27 11.62
C GLY A 266 -23.85 -18.11 10.66
N LYS A 267 -23.26 -19.23 10.25
CA LYS A 267 -22.28 -19.32 9.17
C LYS A 267 -22.99 -19.31 7.81
N LEU A 268 -22.22 -19.05 6.77
CA LEU A 268 -22.68 -19.20 5.40
C LEU A 268 -22.93 -20.71 5.12
N PRO A 269 -24.12 -21.12 4.65
CA PRO A 269 -24.40 -22.51 4.27
C PRO A 269 -23.72 -22.85 2.94
N ASN A 270 -22.40 -23.01 2.93
CA ASN A 270 -21.62 -23.10 1.70
C ASN A 270 -21.93 -24.34 0.84
N ASN A 271 -22.44 -25.42 1.42
CA ASN A 271 -22.82 -26.64 0.68
C ASN A 271 -24.15 -26.49 -0.07
N ASP A 272 -25.00 -25.53 0.34
CA ASP A 272 -26.21 -25.16 -0.41
C ASP A 272 -25.89 -24.32 -1.65
N LEU A 273 -24.70 -23.74 -1.73
CA LEU A 273 -24.32 -22.81 -2.78
C LEU A 273 -23.62 -23.52 -3.94
N VAL A 274 -23.98 -23.13 -5.16
CA VAL A 274 -23.18 -23.45 -6.35
C VAL A 274 -21.94 -22.56 -6.35
N LEU A 275 -20.77 -23.13 -6.05
CA LEU A 275 -19.47 -22.44 -6.11
C LEU A 275 -18.63 -23.05 -7.25
N PRO A 276 -18.22 -22.26 -8.26
CA PRO A 276 -17.41 -22.76 -9.36
C PRO A 276 -15.98 -23.08 -8.90
N ASN A 277 -15.26 -23.90 -9.67
CA ASN A 277 -13.86 -24.23 -9.39
C ASN A 277 -12.94 -23.01 -9.33
N SER A 278 -13.29 -21.91 -10.00
CA SER A 278 -12.56 -20.63 -9.90
C SER A 278 -12.60 -20.02 -8.48
N LEU A 279 -13.49 -20.51 -7.61
CA LEU A 279 -13.61 -20.11 -6.20
C LEU A 279 -13.19 -21.22 -5.21
N ALA A 280 -12.52 -22.29 -5.67
CA ALA A 280 -12.03 -23.35 -4.77
C ALA A 280 -11.06 -22.80 -3.69
N TRP A 281 -10.41 -21.68 -3.99
CA TRP A 281 -9.55 -20.95 -3.06
C TRP A 281 -10.27 -20.46 -1.80
N LEU A 282 -11.60 -20.32 -1.78
CA LEU A 282 -12.36 -20.02 -0.57
C LEU A 282 -12.17 -21.13 0.48
N GLY A 283 -12.10 -22.39 0.04
CA GLY A 283 -11.81 -23.53 0.89
C GLY A 283 -10.32 -23.64 1.21
N THR A 284 -9.46 -23.62 0.20
CA THR A 284 -8.00 -23.82 0.37
C THR A 284 -7.35 -22.75 1.26
N ASN A 285 -7.82 -21.50 1.19
CA ASN A 285 -7.34 -20.43 2.06
C ASN A 285 -8.16 -20.29 3.37
N SER A 286 -9.04 -21.25 3.68
CA SER A 286 -9.86 -21.26 4.89
C SER A 286 -10.71 -19.99 5.07
N TRP A 287 -11.28 -19.45 3.99
CA TRP A 287 -12.22 -18.34 4.06
C TRP A 287 -13.62 -18.78 4.50
N LEU A 288 -14.08 -19.97 4.08
CA LEU A 288 -15.44 -20.45 4.37
C LEU A 288 -15.78 -20.43 5.87
N PRO A 289 -14.91 -20.90 6.80
CA PRO A 289 -15.20 -20.84 8.23
C PRO A 289 -15.26 -19.42 8.82
N LEU A 290 -14.70 -18.42 8.10
CA LEU A 290 -14.69 -17.01 8.53
C LEU A 290 -15.92 -16.23 8.04
N LEU A 291 -16.72 -16.80 7.15
CA LEU A 291 -17.89 -16.14 6.59
C LEU A 291 -19.05 -16.22 7.56
N THR A 292 -19.52 -15.04 7.97
CA THR A 292 -20.76 -14.87 8.74
C THR A 292 -21.91 -14.59 7.78
N TYR A 293 -23.09 -15.10 8.13
CA TYR A 293 -24.29 -14.95 7.32
C TYR A 293 -25.50 -14.66 8.20
N GLN A 294 -26.34 -13.75 7.71
CA GLN A 294 -27.62 -13.43 8.30
C GLN A 294 -28.66 -13.32 7.19
N ARG A 295 -29.69 -14.17 7.24
CA ARG A 295 -30.90 -14.01 6.44
C ARG A 295 -31.77 -12.92 7.09
N LEU A 296 -31.91 -11.77 6.41
CA LEU A 296 -32.73 -10.66 6.89
C LEU A 296 -34.20 -10.82 6.48
N SER A 297 -34.43 -11.36 5.28
CA SER A 297 -35.73 -11.72 4.74
C SER A 297 -35.53 -12.78 3.63
N PRO A 298 -36.60 -13.31 3.01
CA PRO A 298 -36.44 -14.14 1.81
C PRO A 298 -35.68 -13.46 0.66
N ASN A 299 -35.71 -12.12 0.58
CA ASN A 299 -35.11 -11.34 -0.50
C ASN A 299 -33.98 -10.42 -0.02
N SER A 300 -33.42 -10.64 1.17
CA SER A 300 -32.25 -9.90 1.63
C SER A 300 -31.43 -10.72 2.61
N ALA A 301 -30.12 -10.75 2.41
CA ALA A 301 -29.17 -11.32 3.34
C ALA A 301 -28.04 -10.35 3.64
N ARG A 302 -27.35 -10.54 4.75
CA ARG A 302 -26.11 -9.86 5.10
C ARG A 302 -25.02 -10.90 5.25
N ILE A 303 -23.88 -10.65 4.61
CA ILE A 303 -22.66 -11.42 4.79
C ILE A 303 -21.57 -10.55 5.40
N GLY A 304 -20.63 -11.16 6.11
CA GLY A 304 -19.49 -10.49 6.72
C GLY A 304 -18.36 -11.46 7.03
N ILE A 305 -17.26 -10.96 7.57
CA ILE A 305 -16.08 -11.77 7.91
C ILE A 305 -15.77 -11.63 9.40
N VAL A 306 -15.56 -12.77 10.09
CA VAL A 306 -15.18 -12.79 11.51
C VAL A 306 -13.91 -11.97 11.74
N GLY A 307 -13.94 -11.08 12.72
CA GLY A 307 -12.80 -10.19 13.03
C GLY A 307 -12.65 -9.00 12.08
N SER A 308 -13.62 -8.75 11.21
CA SER A 308 -13.66 -7.59 10.31
C SER A 308 -14.97 -6.82 10.49
N SER A 309 -14.91 -5.49 10.27
CA SER A 309 -16.12 -4.66 10.17
C SER A 309 -16.76 -4.69 8.78
N ASN A 310 -16.10 -5.32 7.80
CA ASN A 310 -16.63 -5.46 6.45
C ASN A 310 -17.88 -6.34 6.45
N THR A 311 -18.99 -5.75 6.00
CA THR A 311 -20.23 -6.47 5.73
C THR A 311 -20.78 -6.03 4.38
N LEU A 312 -21.60 -6.89 3.77
CA LEU A 312 -22.26 -6.63 2.50
C LEU A 312 -23.71 -7.11 2.57
N ILE A 313 -24.64 -6.24 2.15
CA ILE A 313 -26.02 -6.62 1.94
C ILE A 313 -26.14 -7.25 0.55
N VAL A 314 -26.72 -8.45 0.51
CA VAL A 314 -26.98 -9.21 -0.70
C VAL A 314 -28.47 -9.08 -1.02
N LEU A 315 -28.74 -8.59 -2.23
CA LEU A 315 -30.07 -8.52 -2.82
C LEU A 315 -30.15 -9.47 -4.03
N PRO A 316 -31.36 -9.93 -4.38
CA PRO A 316 -31.63 -10.67 -5.61
C PRO A 316 -31.13 -9.92 -6.84
N CYS A 317 -30.89 -10.64 -7.93
CA CYS A 317 -30.54 -10.04 -9.22
C CYS A 317 -31.68 -10.28 -10.23
N PRO A 318 -32.76 -9.48 -10.18
CA PRO A 318 -33.90 -9.62 -11.12
C PRO A 318 -33.58 -9.11 -12.53
N GLY A 319 -32.50 -8.35 -12.71
CA GLY A 319 -32.06 -7.78 -13.98
C GLY A 319 -30.59 -7.38 -13.92
N SER A 320 -30.02 -7.05 -15.08
CA SER A 320 -28.61 -6.65 -15.22
C SER A 320 -28.51 -5.13 -15.47
N PRO A 321 -27.62 -4.39 -14.79
CA PRO A 321 -26.74 -4.86 -13.72
C PRO A 321 -27.53 -5.25 -12.46
N CYS A 322 -27.00 -6.18 -11.67
CA CYS A 322 -27.61 -6.52 -10.39
C CYS A 322 -27.51 -5.32 -9.44
N PRO A 323 -28.46 -5.13 -8.51
CA PRO A 323 -28.41 -4.06 -7.51
C PRO A 323 -27.21 -4.20 -6.55
#